data_AF-A0A1G3ISM1-F1
#
_entry.id   AF-A0A1G3ISM1-F1
#
_cell.length_a   1.000
_cell.length_b   1.000
_cell.length_c   1.000
_cell.angle_alpha   90.00
_cell.angle_beta   90.00
_cell.angle_gamma   90.00
#
_symmetry.space_group_name_H-M   'P 1'
#
loop_
_entity.id
_entity.type
_entity.pdbx_description
1 polymer ?
#
loop_
_entity_poly.entity_id
_entity_poly.type
_entity_poly.pdbx_seq_one_letter_code
_entity_poly.pdbx_strand_id
1 'polypeptide(L)'
;MHAPTKGTIHDPTWRAFAAWCRRLALCPLPAHPWTVGAFLLWCEERPGAVAVAEAVVAIAAVHARRRYERPERHAIVRRTLAALARRRGDVASPIPGSSSSGRMVLFRADDFAVAPANPRPQKRARARMTRTAREGASPGMTRPLGPAPKLVARRQYRTAH
;
A
#
# COMPACT_ATOMS: atom_id res chain seq x y z
N MET A 1 13.25 6.07 -24.48
CA MET A 1 14.07 5.45 -23.40
C MET A 1 15.16 6.43 -23.02
N HIS A 2 15.03 7.18 -21.92
CA HIS A 2 16.08 8.11 -21.48
C HIS A 2 17.10 7.35 -20.63
N ALA A 3 18.35 7.31 -21.09
CA ALA A 3 19.47 6.72 -20.35
C ALA A 3 19.75 7.54 -19.08
N PRO A 4 20.14 6.90 -17.96
CA PRO A 4 20.54 7.64 -16.77
C PRO A 4 21.88 8.34 -17.04
N THR A 5 21.83 9.67 -17.18
CA THR A 5 23.02 10.51 -17.32
C THR A 5 23.90 10.37 -16.07
N LYS A 6 25.21 10.17 -16.28
CA LYS A 6 26.22 10.12 -15.20
C LYS A 6 26.09 11.39 -14.35
N GLY A 7 25.62 11.22 -13.11
CA GLY A 7 25.33 12.30 -12.18
C GLY A 7 26.57 13.12 -11.85
N THR A 8 26.67 14.29 -12.46
CA THR A 8 27.47 15.40 -11.95
C THR A 8 26.87 15.82 -10.61
N ILE A 9 27.72 16.34 -9.73
CA ILE A 9 27.36 16.68 -8.35
C ILE A 9 26.33 17.82 -8.38
N HIS A 10 25.05 17.50 -8.30
CA HIS A 10 23.96 18.48 -8.31
C HIS A 10 23.85 19.18 -6.94
N ASP A 11 24.73 20.16 -6.71
CA ASP A 11 24.62 21.14 -5.63
C ASP A 11 23.22 21.79 -5.53
N PRO A 12 22.54 22.21 -6.62
CA PRO A 12 21.19 22.80 -6.49
C PRO A 12 20.18 21.84 -5.89
N THR A 13 20.25 20.54 -6.24
CA THR A 13 19.37 19.52 -5.70
C THR A 13 19.59 19.30 -4.21
N TRP A 14 20.85 19.23 -3.78
CA TRP A 14 21.18 19.16 -2.35
C TRP A 14 20.71 20.40 -1.59
N ARG A 15 20.90 21.60 -2.16
CA ARG A 15 20.44 22.85 -1.55
C ARG A 15 18.92 22.88 -1.39
N ALA A 16 18.17 22.39 -2.38
CA ALA A 16 16.72 22.26 -2.29
C ALA A 16 16.30 21.33 -1.15
N PHE A 17 16.96 20.16 -1.02
CA PHE A 17 16.73 19.24 0.10
C PHE A 17 17.07 19.88 1.45
N ALA A 18 18.22 20.54 1.57
CA ALA A 18 18.65 21.18 2.81
C ALA A 18 17.72 22.35 3.19
N ALA A 19 17.26 23.13 2.22
CA ALA A 19 16.28 24.20 2.44
C ALA A 19 14.93 23.64 2.89
N TRP A 20 14.47 22.55 2.26
CA TRP A 20 13.27 21.84 2.68
C TRP A 20 13.38 21.30 4.11
N CYS A 21 14.51 20.70 4.47
CA CYS A 21 14.78 20.24 5.83
C CYS A 21 14.72 21.41 6.83
N ARG A 22 15.40 22.53 6.54
CA ARG A 22 15.39 23.72 7.42
C ARG A 22 13.98 24.27 7.64
N ARG A 23 13.15 24.31 6.59
CA ARG A 23 11.74 24.74 6.70
C ARG A 23 10.90 23.86 7.64
N LEU A 24 11.26 22.59 7.76
CA LEU A 24 10.58 21.62 8.63
C LEU A 24 11.32 21.41 9.97
N ALA A 25 12.33 22.23 10.27
CA ALA A 25 13.20 22.08 11.44
C ALA A 25 13.88 20.69 11.54
N LEU A 26 14.18 20.06 10.39
CA LEU A 26 14.87 18.78 10.30
C LEU A 26 16.37 18.98 10.03
N CYS A 27 17.19 18.09 10.59
CA CYS A 27 18.62 18.06 10.28
C CYS A 27 18.85 17.43 8.90
N PRO A 28 19.48 18.14 7.95
CA PRO A 28 19.79 17.57 6.63
C PRO A 28 20.97 16.58 6.68
N LEU A 29 21.78 16.58 7.74
CA LEU A 29 22.92 15.67 7.89
C LEU A 29 23.23 15.37 9.38
N PRO A 30 23.37 14.08 9.77
CA PRO A 30 22.91 12.91 9.03
C PRO A 30 21.38 12.92 8.90
N ALA A 31 20.86 12.79 7.68
CA ALA A 31 19.42 12.76 7.48
C ALA A 31 18.87 11.42 7.97
N HIS A 32 17.79 11.45 8.76
CA HIS A 32 17.09 10.21 9.07
C HIS A 32 16.50 9.62 7.78
N PRO A 33 16.55 8.29 7.55
CA PRO A 33 16.04 7.67 6.32
C PRO A 33 14.57 8.01 6.02
N TRP A 34 13.76 8.18 7.07
CA TRP A 34 12.38 8.66 6.95
C TRP A 34 12.29 10.04 6.29
N THR A 35 13.17 10.97 6.66
CA THR A 35 13.24 12.34 6.11
C THR A 35 13.53 12.31 4.62
N VAL A 36 14.47 11.46 4.20
CA VAL A 36 14.78 11.26 2.78
C VAL A 36 13.55 10.70 2.05
N GLY A 37 12.91 9.65 2.60
CA GLY A 37 11.68 9.10 2.02
C GLY A 37 10.56 10.14 1.86
N ALA A 38 10.36 10.99 2.87
CA ALA A 38 9.37 12.07 2.85
C ALA A 38 9.71 13.14 1.79
N PHE A 39 10.98 13.50 1.63
CA PHE A 39 11.39 14.43 0.58
C PHE A 39 11.13 13.87 -0.83
N LEU A 40 11.39 12.59 -1.05
CA LEU A 40 11.15 11.97 -2.35
C LEU A 40 9.66 11.95 -2.73
N LEU A 41 8.78 11.74 -1.75
CA LEU A 41 7.32 11.87 -1.93
C LEU A 41 6.93 13.31 -2.24
N TRP A 42 7.49 14.28 -1.51
CA TRP A 42 7.26 15.70 -1.74
C TRP A 42 7.68 16.16 -3.15
N CYS A 43 8.76 15.57 -3.69
CA CYS A 43 9.22 15.77 -5.07
C CYS A 43 8.27 15.13 -6.10
N GLU A 44 7.65 13.98 -5.80
CA GLU A 44 6.71 13.34 -6.73
C GLU A 44 5.42 14.14 -6.88
N GLU A 45 4.88 14.70 -5.80
CA GLU A 45 3.61 15.45 -5.81
C GLU A 45 3.67 16.76 -6.61
N ARG A 46 4.87 17.27 -6.91
CA ARG A 46 5.05 18.60 -7.52
C ARG A 46 5.65 18.46 -8.91
N PRO A 47 4.87 18.66 -9.98
CA PRO A 47 5.41 18.72 -11.34
C PRO A 47 6.43 19.87 -11.43
N GLY A 48 7.65 19.56 -11.90
CA GLY A 48 8.75 20.52 -11.99
C GLY A 48 9.64 20.63 -10.74
N ALA A 49 9.37 19.87 -9.67
CA ALA A 49 10.33 19.69 -8.60
C ALA A 49 11.54 18.85 -9.07
N VAL A 50 12.55 18.76 -8.20
CA VAL A 50 13.73 17.91 -8.42
C VAL A 50 13.31 16.49 -8.79
N ALA A 51 13.91 15.91 -9.83
CA ALA A 51 13.68 14.53 -10.19
C ALA A 51 14.10 13.60 -9.04
N VAL A 52 13.22 12.67 -8.65
CA VAL A 52 13.45 11.71 -7.55
C VAL A 52 14.80 10.98 -7.68
N ALA A 53 15.20 10.60 -8.89
CA ALA A 53 16.50 9.96 -9.13
C ALA A 53 17.67 10.89 -8.82
N GLU A 54 17.61 12.14 -9.27
CA GLU A 54 18.64 13.16 -9.00
C GLU A 54 18.71 13.50 -7.50
N ALA A 55 17.56 13.57 -6.83
CA ALA A 55 17.48 13.78 -5.39
C ALA A 55 18.23 12.69 -4.62
N VAL A 56 17.99 11.41 -4.95
CA VAL A 56 18.68 10.29 -4.31
C VAL A 56 20.19 10.36 -4.52
N VAL A 57 20.63 10.59 -5.76
CA VAL A 57 22.07 10.65 -6.09
C VAL A 57 22.76 11.79 -5.34
N ALA A 58 22.15 12.97 -5.33
CA ALA A 58 22.72 14.14 -4.65
C ALA A 58 22.81 13.93 -3.13
N ILE A 59 21.73 13.44 -2.49
CA ILE A 59 21.70 13.17 -1.05
C ILE A 59 22.73 12.09 -0.68
N ALA A 60 22.78 11.00 -1.44
CA ALA A 60 23.74 9.91 -1.25
C ALA A 60 25.19 10.39 -1.37
N ALA A 61 25.49 11.22 -2.37
CA ALA A 61 26.82 11.77 -2.58
C ALA A 61 27.30 12.60 -1.39
N VAL A 62 26.44 13.43 -0.80
CA VAL A 62 26.79 14.25 0.37
C VAL A 62 26.99 13.39 1.62
N HIS A 63 26.13 12.39 1.85
CA HIS A 63 26.31 11.45 2.97
C HIS A 63 27.63 10.67 2.84
N ALA A 64 27.95 10.16 1.65
CA ALA A 64 29.19 9.44 1.38
C ALA A 64 30.43 10.31 1.60
N ARG A 65 30.42 11.57 1.14
CA ARG A 65 31.52 12.54 1.37
C ARG A 65 31.79 12.80 2.85
N ARG A 66 30.77 12.69 3.67
CA ARG A 66 30.83 12.92 5.13
C ARG A 66 30.93 11.62 5.92
N ARG A 67 31.18 10.50 5.25
CA ARG A 67 31.32 9.14 5.82
C ARG A 67 30.10 8.67 6.62
N TYR A 68 28.91 9.21 6.33
CA TYR A 68 27.66 8.72 6.87
C TYR A 68 27.12 7.56 6.05
N GLU A 69 26.26 6.76 6.67
CA GLU A 69 25.56 5.70 5.96
C GLU A 69 24.71 6.27 4.81
N ARG A 70 24.73 5.54 3.69
CA ARG A 70 24.05 5.93 2.46
C ARG A 70 22.54 5.71 2.61
N PRO A 71 21.71 6.77 2.65
CA PRO A 71 20.30 6.66 3.02
C PRO A 71 19.48 5.81 2.05
N GLU A 72 19.90 5.70 0.79
CA GLU A 72 19.25 4.86 -0.23
C GLU A 72 19.35 3.36 0.03
N ARG A 73 20.29 2.92 0.86
CA ARG A 73 20.42 1.51 1.25
C ARG A 73 19.38 1.11 2.29
N HIS A 74 18.86 2.08 3.03
CA HIS A 74 17.90 1.84 4.10
C HIS A 74 16.56 1.34 3.55
N ALA A 75 15.95 0.36 4.25
CA ALA A 75 14.73 -0.31 3.81
C ALA A 75 13.56 0.66 3.52
N ILE A 76 13.40 1.69 4.35
CA ILE A 76 12.35 2.72 4.16
C ILE A 76 12.52 3.43 2.82
N VAL A 77 13.73 3.90 2.49
CA VAL A 77 13.98 4.65 1.24
C VAL A 77 13.80 3.73 0.04
N ARG A 78 14.28 2.48 0.10
CA ARG A 78 14.05 1.47 -0.95
C ARG A 78 12.57 1.20 -1.18
N ARG A 79 11.79 1.04 -0.10
CA ARG A 79 10.34 0.81 -0.19
C ARG A 79 9.62 2.01 -0.81
N THR A 80 10.02 3.23 -0.43
CA THR A 80 9.49 4.46 -1.02
C THR A 80 9.81 4.53 -2.51
N LEU A 81 11.07 4.34 -2.92
CA LEU A 81 11.47 4.35 -4.32
C LEU A 81 10.69 3.31 -5.15
N ALA A 82 10.51 2.10 -4.62
CA ALA A 82 9.71 1.08 -5.29
C ALA A 82 8.23 1.49 -5.42
N ALA A 83 7.67 2.21 -4.44
CA ALA A 83 6.31 2.74 -4.53
C ALA A 83 6.20 3.85 -5.58
N LEU A 84 7.16 4.76 -5.64
CA LEU A 84 7.23 5.82 -6.65
C LEU A 84 7.35 5.24 -8.06
N ALA A 85 8.23 4.25 -8.26
CA ALA A 85 8.40 3.58 -9.55
C ALA A 85 7.10 2.88 -10.00
N ARG A 86 6.36 2.25 -9.07
CA ARG A 86 5.04 1.67 -9.38
C ARG A 86 4.01 2.72 -9.77
N ARG A 87 3.97 3.86 -9.08
CA ARG A 87 3.03 4.97 -9.39
C ARG A 87 3.29 5.58 -10.77
N ARG A 88 4.56 5.64 -11.18
CA ARG A 88 4.98 6.12 -12.51
C ARG A 88 4.74 5.10 -13.62
N GLY A 89 4.44 3.85 -13.26
CA GLY A 89 4.30 2.75 -14.22
C GLY A 89 5.63 2.17 -14.70
N ASP A 90 6.75 2.52 -14.06
CA ASP A 90 8.09 2.01 -14.41
C ASP A 90 8.23 0.51 -14.04
N VAL A 91 7.45 0.03 -13.08
CA VAL A 91 7.48 -1.35 -12.59
C VAL A 91 6.06 -1.91 -12.54
N ALA A 92 5.87 -3.11 -13.10
CA ALA A 92 4.61 -3.82 -13.04
C ALA A 92 4.17 -4.09 -11.59
N SER A 93 2.89 -3.89 -11.31
CA SER A 93 2.34 -4.26 -10.01
C SER A 93 2.43 -5.78 -9.83
N PRO A 94 2.95 -6.29 -8.71
CA PRO A 94 2.97 -7.74 -8.44
C PRO A 94 1.57 -8.31 -8.24
N ILE A 95 0.54 -7.47 -8.10
CA ILE A 95 -0.85 -7.88 -7.99
C ILE A 95 -1.44 -7.99 -9.40
N PRO A 96 -1.85 -9.19 -9.85
CA PRO A 96 -2.46 -9.36 -11.17
C PRO A 96 -3.75 -8.54 -11.29
N GLY A 97 -3.88 -7.75 -12.36
CA GLY A 97 -5.03 -6.89 -12.63
C GLY A 97 -4.96 -5.48 -12.02
N SER A 98 -3.90 -5.15 -11.27
CA SER A 98 -3.65 -3.79 -10.81
C SER A 98 -3.07 -2.94 -11.95
N SER A 99 -3.91 -2.23 -12.69
CA SER A 99 -3.46 -1.26 -13.70
C SER A 99 -2.52 -0.21 -13.08
N SER A 100 -1.46 0.18 -13.80
CA SER A 100 -0.40 1.06 -13.28
C SER A 100 -0.86 2.50 -13.03
N SER A 101 -2.05 2.87 -13.52
CA SER A 101 -2.64 4.20 -13.35
C SER A 101 -3.21 4.38 -11.93
N GLY A 102 -2.33 4.44 -10.93
CA GLY A 102 -2.44 5.14 -9.63
C GLY A 102 -3.61 4.89 -8.68
N ARG A 103 -4.72 4.32 -9.14
CA ARG A 103 -5.91 3.96 -8.39
C ARG A 103 -5.88 2.47 -8.23
N MET A 104 -5.61 2.00 -7.00
CA MET A 104 -6.07 0.67 -6.63
C MET A 104 -7.57 0.64 -6.89
N VAL A 105 -7.98 -0.07 -7.94
CA VAL A 105 -9.37 -0.44 -8.15
C VAL A 105 -9.69 -1.45 -7.05
N LEU A 106 -9.95 -0.94 -5.85
CA LEU A 106 -10.28 -1.73 -4.66
C LEU A 106 -11.56 -2.53 -4.87
N PHE A 107 -12.42 -2.04 -5.76
CA PHE A 107 -13.70 -2.63 -6.10
C PHE A 107 -13.86 -2.60 -7.63
N ARG A 108 -14.20 -3.75 -8.21
CA ARG A 108 -14.69 -3.81 -9.59
C ARG A 108 -16.10 -3.22 -9.62
N ALA A 109 -16.51 -2.66 -10.75
CA ALA A 109 -17.88 -2.15 -10.89
C ALA A 109 -18.92 -3.24 -10.61
N ASP A 110 -18.60 -4.49 -10.95
CA ASP A 110 -19.44 -5.67 -10.72
C ASP A 110 -19.61 -6.06 -9.25
N ASP A 111 -18.73 -5.62 -8.35
CA ASP A 111 -18.85 -5.90 -6.90
C ASP A 111 -20.06 -5.19 -6.27
N PHE A 112 -20.64 -4.20 -6.98
CA PHE A 112 -21.82 -3.46 -6.57
C PHE A 112 -23.12 -3.94 -7.22
N ALA A 113 -23.13 -5.14 -7.83
CA ALA A 113 -24.35 -5.70 -8.38
C ALA A 113 -25.44 -5.82 -7.30
N VAL A 114 -26.58 -5.17 -7.55
CA VAL A 114 -27.77 -5.20 -6.69
C VAL A 114 -28.21 -6.65 -6.52
N ALA A 115 -28.32 -7.12 -5.27
CA ALA A 115 -28.78 -8.47 -4.98
C ALA A 115 -30.11 -8.74 -5.71
N PRO A 116 -30.24 -9.86 -6.47
CA PRO A 116 -31.50 -10.18 -7.11
C PRO A 116 -32.58 -10.32 -6.04
N ALA A 117 -33.75 -9.73 -6.29
CA ALA A 117 -34.88 -9.80 -5.38
C ALA A 117 -35.16 -11.26 -4.98
N ASN A 118 -35.01 -11.50 -3.68
CA ASN A 118 -35.15 -12.76 -2.97
C ASN A 118 -36.13 -13.77 -3.64
N PRO A 119 -35.67 -14.88 -4.24
CA PRO A 119 -36.58 -15.91 -4.72
C PRO A 119 -37.21 -16.59 -3.51
N ARG A 120 -38.51 -16.34 -3.30
CA ARG A 120 -39.31 -16.95 -2.23
C ARG A 120 -39.09 -18.48 -2.22
N PRO A 121 -38.92 -19.11 -1.05
CA PRO A 121 -38.68 -20.55 -0.99
C PRO A 121 -39.92 -21.31 -1.49
N GLN A 122 -39.76 -22.09 -2.56
CA GLN A 122 -40.80 -23.01 -3.03
C GLN A 122 -41.09 -24.04 -1.93
N LYS A 123 -42.35 -24.10 -1.49
CA LYS A 123 -42.87 -25.19 -0.65
C LYS A 123 -42.69 -26.51 -1.40
N ARG A 124 -41.68 -27.31 -1.03
CA ARG A 124 -41.60 -28.70 -1.46
C ARG A 124 -42.57 -29.53 -0.62
N ALA A 125 -43.56 -30.10 -1.28
CA ALA A 125 -44.52 -31.04 -0.71
C ALA A 125 -43.78 -32.23 -0.07
N ARG A 126 -44.19 -32.62 1.15
CA ARG A 126 -43.66 -33.78 1.85
C ARG A 126 -44.06 -35.05 1.10
N ALA A 127 -43.10 -35.71 0.46
CA ALA A 127 -43.25 -37.08 -0.01
C ALA A 127 -42.79 -38.06 1.09
N ARG A 128 -43.61 -39.08 1.26
CA ARG A 128 -43.69 -40.09 2.32
C ARG A 128 -42.46 -41.00 2.35
N MET A 129 -41.91 -41.24 3.54
CA MET A 129 -40.83 -42.19 3.80
C MET A 129 -41.22 -43.62 3.40
N THR A 130 -40.35 -44.30 2.65
CA THR A 130 -40.22 -45.75 2.70
C THR A 130 -38.79 -46.08 3.13
N ARG A 131 -38.69 -46.84 4.22
CA ARG A 131 -37.45 -47.39 4.81
C ARG A 131 -36.97 -48.54 3.95
N THR A 132 -35.74 -48.50 3.49
CA THR A 132 -34.89 -49.70 3.37
C THR A 132 -33.44 -49.31 3.65
N ALA A 133 -32.86 -49.97 4.65
CA ALA A 133 -31.50 -49.82 5.09
C ALA A 133 -30.51 -50.47 4.12
N ARG A 134 -29.37 -49.80 3.85
CA ARG A 134 -28.06 -50.47 3.81
C ARG A 134 -26.90 -49.48 3.85
N GLU A 135 -26.06 -49.68 4.86
CA GLU A 135 -24.60 -49.48 4.99
C GLU A 135 -23.87 -48.51 4.04
N GLY A 136 -23.15 -47.56 4.64
CA GLY A 136 -22.08 -46.81 3.98
C GLY A 136 -21.84 -45.40 4.52
N ALA A 137 -21.34 -45.25 5.76
CA ALA A 137 -20.73 -44.00 6.23
C ALA A 137 -19.40 -43.78 5.49
N SER A 138 -19.15 -42.69 4.76
CA SER A 138 -18.87 -41.36 5.31
C SER A 138 -18.99 -40.27 4.22
N PRO A 139 -19.60 -39.10 4.46
CA PRO A 139 -19.40 -37.91 3.64
C PRO A 139 -18.33 -37.01 4.24
N GLY A 140 -17.50 -36.46 3.35
CA GLY A 140 -16.42 -35.52 3.64
C GLY A 140 -16.87 -34.29 4.44
N MET A 141 -15.96 -33.88 5.29
CA MET A 141 -16.04 -32.78 6.25
C MET A 141 -16.24 -31.42 5.55
N THR A 142 -17.47 -30.92 5.49
CA THR A 142 -17.73 -29.48 5.40
C THR A 142 -17.49 -28.87 6.78
N ARG A 143 -16.33 -28.23 6.99
CA ARG A 143 -16.09 -27.41 8.19
C ARG A 143 -17.08 -26.24 8.16
N PRO A 144 -17.99 -26.09 9.13
CA PRO A 144 -18.76 -24.87 9.22
C PRO A 144 -17.80 -23.71 9.54
N LEU A 145 -17.92 -22.62 8.78
CA LEU A 145 -17.25 -21.35 9.07
C LEU A 145 -17.59 -20.95 10.51
N GLY A 146 -16.55 -20.60 11.28
CA GLY A 146 -16.67 -20.30 12.70
C GLY A 146 -17.66 -19.18 13.02
N PRO A 147 -18.07 -19.06 14.30
CA PRO A 147 -19.13 -18.15 14.71
C PRO A 147 -18.74 -16.68 14.42
N ALA A 148 -19.75 -15.89 14.04
CA ALA A 148 -19.62 -14.45 13.79
C ALA A 148 -18.95 -13.72 14.97
N PRO A 149 -18.13 -12.68 14.70
CA PRO A 149 -17.41 -11.96 15.75
C PRO A 149 -18.37 -11.32 16.75
N LYS A 150 -18.11 -11.52 18.05
CA LYS A 150 -18.89 -10.91 19.14
C LYS A 150 -18.75 -9.39 19.08
N LEU A 151 -19.85 -8.69 18.81
CA LEU A 151 -19.94 -7.25 18.91
C LEU A 151 -19.75 -6.84 20.37
N VAL A 152 -18.73 -6.04 20.66
CA VAL A 152 -18.50 -5.48 21.99
C VAL A 152 -19.43 -4.28 22.16
N ALA A 153 -20.31 -4.34 23.16
CA ALA A 153 -21.18 -3.21 23.50
C ALA A 153 -20.33 -2.01 23.95
N ARG A 154 -20.63 -0.82 23.41
CA ARG A 154 -19.96 0.42 23.79
C ARG A 154 -20.30 0.76 25.25
N ARG A 155 -19.28 0.94 26.08
CA ARG A 155 -19.39 1.39 27.46
C ARG A 155 -19.99 2.80 27.47
N GLN A 156 -21.18 2.96 28.07
CA GLN A 156 -21.74 4.29 28.31
C GLN A 156 -20.99 4.94 29.46
N TYR A 157 -20.38 6.10 29.21
CA TYR A 157 -19.82 6.93 30.26
C TYR A 157 -20.98 7.73 30.87
N ARG A 158 -21.31 7.49 32.15
CA ARG A 158 -22.18 8.39 32.92
C ARG A 158 -21.43 9.71 33.07
N THR A 159 -21.91 10.76 32.42
CA THR A 159 -21.59 12.14 32.75
C THR A 159 -22.13 12.42 34.15
N ALA A 160 -21.25 12.74 35.09
CA ALA A 160 -21.63 13.27 36.40
C ALA A 160 -21.80 14.80 36.24
N HIS A 161 -22.94 15.30 36.72
CA HIS A 161 -23.23 16.72 36.91
C HIS A 161 -22.62 17.23 38.21
#